data_AF-H3BYK1-F1
#
_entry.id   AF-H3BYK1-F1
#
_cell.length_a   1.000
_cell.length_b   1.000
_cell.length_c   1.000
_cell.angle_alpha   90.00
_cell.angle_beta   90.00
_cell.angle_gamma   90.00
#
_symmetry.space_group_name_H-M   'P 1'
#
loop_
_entity.id
_entity.type
_entity.pdbx_description
1 polymer ?
#
loop_
_entity_poly.entity_id
_entity_poly.type
_entity_poly.pdbx_seq_one_letter_code
_entity_poly.pdbx_strand_id
1 'polypeptide(L)'
;MGYSIPKGTLIIPLLASVLNEEGQWKFPNEFNPENFLNDKGEFVKPEAFMPFSTGPRVCLGEGLAPMELFLIMVTLLRKFRFIWPEDAGEPDYTPLFGATLTPKPYRMKIQLRK
;
A
#
# COMPACT_ATOMS: atom_id res chain seq x y z
N MET A 1 13.50 -24.77 -17.10
CA MET A 1 14.78 -24.18 -17.57
C MET A 1 15.09 -23.01 -16.66
N GLY A 2 16.30 -22.94 -16.12
CA GLY A 2 16.72 -21.87 -15.21
C GLY A 2 17.73 -20.93 -15.88
N TYR A 3 17.90 -19.75 -15.30
CA TYR A 3 18.93 -18.79 -15.70
C TYR A 3 20.11 -18.84 -14.74
N SER A 4 21.33 -18.64 -15.25
CA SER A 4 22.52 -18.47 -14.41
C SER A 4 22.70 -16.99 -14.08
N ILE A 5 22.75 -16.67 -12.78
CA ILE A 5 22.97 -15.31 -12.28
C ILE A 5 24.38 -15.24 -11.69
N PRO A 6 25.32 -14.52 -12.31
CA PRO A 6 26.69 -14.40 -11.80
C PRO A 6 26.75 -13.81 -10.39
N LYS A 7 27.75 -14.23 -9.61
CA LYS A 7 28.04 -13.65 -8.29
C LYS A 7 28.27 -12.14 -8.41
N GLY A 8 27.65 -11.36 -7.53
CA GLY A 8 27.79 -9.89 -7.50
C GLY A 8 26.79 -9.14 -8.39
N THR A 9 25.89 -9.86 -9.06
CA THR A 9 24.80 -9.23 -9.83
C THR A 9 23.86 -8.45 -8.90
N LEU A 10 23.59 -7.19 -9.24
CA LEU A 10 22.54 -6.40 -8.59
C LEU A 10 21.17 -6.96 -8.96
N ILE A 11 20.39 -7.35 -7.94
CA ILE A 11 19.01 -7.79 -8.11
C ILE A 11 18.09 -6.70 -7.58
N ILE A 12 17.21 -6.20 -8.46
CA ILE A 12 16.18 -5.22 -8.11
C ILE A 12 14.84 -5.95 -8.11
N PRO A 13 14.27 -6.28 -6.94
CA PRO A 13 12.93 -6.83 -6.87
C PRO A 13 11.91 -5.75 -7.24
N LEU A 14 11.18 -5.95 -8.34
CA LEU A 14 10.10 -5.06 -8.74
C LEU A 14 8.83 -5.37 -7.93
N LEU A 15 8.80 -4.99 -6.65
CA LEU A 15 7.66 -5.29 -5.77
C LEU A 15 6.33 -4.75 -6.31
N ALA A 16 6.35 -3.63 -7.02
CA ALA A 16 5.18 -3.06 -7.66
C ALA A 16 4.51 -4.02 -8.64
N SER A 17 5.25 -4.91 -9.33
CA SER A 17 4.62 -5.87 -10.24
C SER A 17 3.80 -6.89 -9.46
N VAL A 18 4.34 -7.44 -8.36
CA VAL A 18 3.62 -8.44 -7.55
C VAL A 18 2.40 -7.82 -6.86
N LEU A 19 2.50 -6.56 -6.43
CA LEU A 19 1.40 -5.83 -5.80
C LEU A 19 0.27 -5.42 -6.78
N ASN A 20 0.49 -5.57 -8.10
CA ASN A 20 -0.51 -5.28 -9.14
C ASN A 20 -0.73 -6.47 -10.10
N GLU A 21 -0.27 -7.67 -9.74
CA GLU A 21 -0.33 -8.85 -10.61
C GLU A 21 -1.78 -9.30 -10.83
N GLU A 22 -2.26 -9.27 -12.08
CA GLU A 22 -3.66 -9.53 -12.42
C GLU A 22 -4.15 -10.93 -11.99
N GLY A 23 -3.26 -11.92 -11.98
CA GLY A 23 -3.58 -13.27 -11.53
C GLY A 23 -3.64 -13.46 -10.01
N GLN A 24 -3.34 -12.44 -9.21
CA GLN A 24 -3.26 -12.51 -7.74
C GLN A 24 -4.27 -11.59 -7.04
N TRP A 25 -4.71 -10.53 -7.71
CA TRP A 25 -5.59 -9.51 -7.13
C TRP A 25 -6.93 -9.49 -7.87
N LYS A 26 -8.04 -9.35 -7.13
CA LYS A 26 -9.38 -9.26 -7.73
C LYS A 26 -9.54 -7.97 -8.54
N PHE A 27 -8.98 -6.88 -8.01
CA PHE A 27 -8.97 -5.55 -8.62
C PHE A 27 -7.55 -4.99 -8.54
N PRO A 28 -6.64 -5.37 -9.45
CA PRO A 28 -5.21 -5.02 -9.37
C PRO A 28 -4.94 -3.53 -9.56
N ASN A 29 -5.76 -2.85 -10.38
CA ASN A 29 -5.54 -1.45 -10.78
C ASN A 29 -6.50 -0.47 -10.08
N GLU A 30 -7.23 -0.92 -9.06
CA GLU A 30 -8.19 -0.10 -8.33
C GLU A 30 -7.92 -0.14 -6.83
N PHE A 31 -8.19 0.97 -6.15
CA PHE A 31 -8.24 0.96 -4.69
C PHE A 31 -9.52 0.25 -4.22
N ASN A 32 -9.42 -1.06 -3.98
CA ASN A 32 -10.56 -1.88 -3.60
C ASN A 32 -10.25 -2.76 -2.38
N PRO A 33 -10.89 -2.50 -1.21
CA PRO A 33 -10.73 -3.32 -0.01
C PRO A 33 -11.11 -4.80 -0.17
N GLU A 34 -11.95 -5.14 -1.16
CA GLU A 34 -12.36 -6.53 -1.44
C GLU A 34 -11.18 -7.44 -1.83
N ASN A 35 -10.05 -6.86 -2.23
CA ASN A 35 -8.79 -7.57 -2.43
C ASN A 35 -8.31 -8.30 -1.15
N PHE A 36 -8.78 -7.89 0.03
CA PHE A 36 -8.40 -8.45 1.33
C PHE A 36 -9.55 -9.15 2.05
N LEU A 37 -10.67 -9.40 1.37
CA LEU A 37 -11.83 -10.07 1.93
C LEU A 37 -12.11 -11.37 1.20
N ASN A 38 -12.48 -12.44 1.89
CA ASN A 38 -12.99 -13.66 1.25
C ASN A 38 -14.51 -13.54 0.99
N ASP A 39 -15.12 -14.57 0.38
CA ASP A 39 -16.56 -14.57 0.06
C ASP A 39 -17.49 -14.49 1.28
N LYS A 40 -16.95 -14.70 2.48
CA LYS A 40 -17.66 -14.54 3.76
C LYS A 40 -17.46 -13.16 4.39
N GLY A 41 -16.67 -12.28 3.77
CA GLY A 41 -16.32 -10.97 4.29
C GLY A 41 -15.25 -10.99 5.39
N GLU A 42 -14.51 -12.09 5.54
CA GLU A 42 -13.43 -12.21 6.51
C GLU A 42 -12.12 -11.68 5.93
N PHE A 43 -11.29 -11.05 6.76
CA PHE A 43 -9.97 -10.58 6.33
C PHE A 43 -9.08 -11.76 5.94
N VAL A 44 -8.50 -11.66 4.76
CA VAL A 44 -7.46 -12.55 4.25
C VAL A 44 -6.28 -11.70 3.79
N LYS A 45 -5.06 -12.16 4.07
CA LYS A 45 -3.83 -11.55 3.57
C LYS A 45 -3.33 -12.37 2.37
N PRO A 46 -3.47 -11.90 1.13
CA PRO A 46 -2.93 -12.61 -0.04
C PRO A 46 -1.41 -12.80 0.08
N GLU A 47 -0.89 -13.94 -0.41
CA GLU A 47 0.57 -14.18 -0.42
C GLU A 47 1.32 -13.16 -1.29
N ALA A 48 0.67 -12.65 -2.34
CA ALA A 48 1.18 -11.57 -3.19
C ALA A 48 1.30 -10.22 -2.45
N PHE A 49 0.74 -10.08 -1.25
CA PHE A 49 0.90 -8.88 -0.44
C PHE A 49 2.28 -8.84 0.23
N MET A 50 3.28 -8.36 -0.52
CA MET A 50 4.68 -8.24 -0.08
C MET A 50 5.21 -6.80 -0.04
N PRO A 51 4.54 -5.85 0.65
CA PRO A 51 5.02 -4.46 0.73
C PRO A 51 6.33 -4.33 1.50
N PHE A 52 6.69 -5.33 2.32
CA PHE A 52 7.89 -5.38 3.14
C PHE A 52 9.00 -6.26 2.56
N SER A 53 8.87 -6.66 1.29
CA SER A 53 9.71 -7.69 0.64
C SER A 53 9.53 -9.07 1.28
N THR A 54 10.50 -9.97 1.09
CA THR A 54 10.49 -11.35 1.62
C THR A 54 11.92 -11.87 1.84
N GLY A 55 12.03 -13.03 2.49
CA GLY A 55 13.30 -13.72 2.74
C GLY A 55 14.16 -13.08 3.85
N PRO A 56 15.46 -13.40 3.91
CA PRO A 56 16.34 -12.97 5.01
C PRO A 56 16.56 -11.46 5.14
N ARG A 57 16.12 -10.67 4.14
CA ARG A 57 16.21 -9.21 4.09
C ARG A 57 14.84 -8.55 4.08
N VAL A 58 13.80 -9.27 4.50
CA VAL A 58 12.47 -8.68 4.78
C VAL A 58 12.62 -7.48 5.71
N CYS A 59 11.77 -6.47 5.53
CA CYS A 59 11.83 -5.24 6.32
C CYS A 59 11.80 -5.57 7.82
N LEU A 60 12.85 -5.17 8.53
CA LEU A 60 12.94 -5.35 9.99
C LEU A 60 11.76 -4.70 10.73
N GLY A 61 11.17 -3.65 10.15
CA GLY A 61 10.02 -2.94 10.68
C GLY A 61 8.66 -3.59 10.41
N GLU A 62 8.57 -4.73 9.71
CA GLU A 62 7.28 -5.39 9.40
C GLU A 62 6.47 -5.74 10.66
N GLY A 63 7.12 -6.01 11.80
CA GLY A 63 6.42 -6.24 13.07
C GLY A 63 5.84 -4.97 13.71
N LEU A 64 6.37 -3.79 13.38
CA LEU A 64 6.00 -2.51 13.99
C LEU A 64 5.06 -1.70 13.09
N ALA A 65 5.37 -1.61 11.80
CA ALA A 65 4.65 -0.73 10.87
C ALA A 65 3.14 -1.01 10.78
N PRO A 66 2.64 -2.26 10.73
CA PRO A 66 1.19 -2.52 10.73
C PRO A 66 0.50 -2.05 12.01
N MET A 67 1.16 -2.16 13.16
CA MET A 67 0.62 -1.68 14.44
C MET A 67 0.52 -0.15 14.43
N GLU A 68 1.58 0.55 14.01
CA GLU A 68 1.58 2.01 13.89
C GLU A 68 0.52 2.50 12.90
N LEU A 69 0.44 1.89 11.72
CA LEU A 69 -0.55 2.20 10.69
C LEU A 69 -1.97 2.04 11.23
N PHE A 70 -2.25 0.91 11.89
CA PHE A 70 -3.56 0.66 12.47
C PHE A 70 -3.91 1.69 13.55
N LEU A 71 -3.02 1.93 14.51
CA LEU A 71 -3.27 2.86 15.62
C LEU A 71 -3.45 4.29 15.13
N ILE A 72 -2.59 4.77 14.23
CA ILE A 72 -2.67 6.12 13.67
C ILE A 72 -3.95 6.27 12.84
N MET A 73 -4.21 5.35 11.91
CA MET A 73 -5.35 5.43 11.00
C MET A 73 -6.67 5.36 11.76
N VAL A 74 -6.83 4.41 12.68
CA VAL A 74 -8.05 4.27 13.49
C VAL A 74 -8.24 5.48 14.40
N THR A 75 -7.19 5.95 15.08
CA THR A 75 -7.28 7.14 15.95
C THR A 75 -7.73 8.37 15.15
N LEU A 76 -7.10 8.62 14.00
CA LEU A 76 -7.41 9.76 13.16
C LEU A 76 -8.83 9.66 12.59
N LEU A 77 -9.22 8.51 12.03
CA LEU A 77 -10.53 8.34 11.41
C LEU A 77 -11.68 8.29 12.42
N ARG A 78 -11.44 7.84 13.66
CA ARG A 78 -12.44 7.91 14.74
C ARG A 78 -12.68 9.33 15.22
N LYS A 79 -11.63 10.15 15.31
CA LYS A 79 -11.72 11.50 15.87
C LYS A 79 -12.06 12.55 14.83
N PHE A 80 -11.66 12.36 13.57
CA PHE A 80 -11.76 13.38 12.54
C PHE A 80 -12.45 12.88 11.27
N ARG A 81 -13.11 13.81 10.58
CA ARG A 81 -13.58 13.68 9.20
C ARG A 81 -12.60 14.42 8.30
N PHE A 82 -12.03 13.69 7.35
CA PHE A 82 -11.17 14.21 6.30
C PHE A 82 -12.02 14.55 5.09
N ILE A 83 -11.89 15.78 4.59
CA ILE A 83 -12.73 16.32 3.52
C ILE A 83 -11.82 16.89 2.45
N TRP A 84 -12.04 16.47 1.21
CA TRP A 84 -11.36 17.05 0.07
C TRP A 84 -11.82 18.51 -0.15
N PRO A 85 -10.92 19.48 -0.33
CA PRO A 85 -11.31 20.87 -0.52
C PRO A 85 -12.11 21.08 -1.82
N GLU A 86 -13.21 21.83 -1.76
CA GLU A 86 -14.08 22.11 -2.91
C GLU A 86 -13.37 22.91 -4.01
N ASP A 87 -12.38 23.72 -3.63
CA ASP A 87 -11.56 24.56 -4.52
C ASP A 87 -10.35 23.83 -5.11
N ALA A 88 -10.08 22.58 -4.70
CA ALA A 88 -8.90 21.82 -5.12
C ALA A 88 -9.07 21.01 -6.43
N GLY A 89 -10.27 21.01 -7.04
CA GLY A 89 -10.54 20.21 -8.24
C GLY A 89 -10.53 18.69 -7.96
N GLU A 90 -10.21 17.88 -8.97
CA GLU A 90 -10.03 16.43 -8.76
C GLU A 90 -8.64 16.12 -8.16
N PRO A 91 -8.53 15.15 -7.23
CA PRO A 91 -7.23 14.72 -6.72
C PRO A 91 -6.31 14.16 -7.81
N ASP A 92 -5.06 14.62 -7.84
CA ASP A 92 -4.02 14.05 -8.70
C ASP A 92 -3.37 12.85 -8.01
N TYR A 93 -3.65 11.65 -8.53
CA TYR A 93 -3.12 10.39 -8.02
C TYR A 93 -1.75 10.00 -8.62
N THR A 94 -1.14 10.84 -9.46
CA THR A 94 0.18 10.57 -10.04
C THR A 94 1.24 10.56 -8.93
N PRO A 95 1.93 9.42 -8.68
CA PRO A 95 2.93 9.35 -7.63
C PRO A 95 4.19 10.12 -8.03
N LEU A 96 4.89 10.65 -7.02
CA LEU A 96 6.27 11.08 -7.17
C LEU A 96 7.16 9.84 -7.07
N PHE A 97 7.81 9.48 -8.18
CA PHE A 97 8.68 8.32 -8.26
C PHE A 97 10.05 8.62 -7.61
N GLY A 98 10.48 7.73 -6.72
CA GLY A 98 11.77 7.79 -6.04
C GLY A 98 12.10 6.45 -5.39
N ALA A 99 12.93 6.46 -4.34
CA ALA A 99 13.17 5.24 -3.54
C ALA A 99 11.88 4.74 -2.87
N THR A 100 10.95 5.65 -2.58
CA THR A 100 9.57 5.37 -2.17
C THR A 100 8.61 6.08 -3.13
N LEU A 101 7.38 5.59 -3.22
CA LEU A 101 6.29 6.29 -3.93
C LEU A 101 5.56 7.18 -2.92
N THR A 102 5.45 8.47 -3.21
CA THR A 102 4.74 9.43 -2.36
C THR A 102 3.73 10.24 -3.17
N PRO A 103 2.63 10.70 -2.55
CA PRO A 103 1.71 11.61 -3.21
C PRO A 103 2.36 12.98 -3.44
N LYS A 104 1.92 13.71 -4.46
CA LYS A 104 2.21 15.14 -4.59
C LYS A 104 1.65 15.90 -3.38
N PRO A 105 2.22 17.06 -2.99
CA PRO A 105 1.67 17.85 -1.89
C PRO A 105 0.20 18.19 -2.10
N TYR A 106 -0.66 17.85 -1.15
CA TYR A 106 -2.09 18.15 -1.17
C TYR A 106 -2.54 18.72 0.18
N ARG A 107 -3.71 19.36 0.19
CA ARG A 107 -4.35 19.87 1.40
C ARG A 107 -5.68 19.15 1.61
N MET A 108 -6.05 18.96 2.87
CA MET A 108 -7.37 18.46 3.24
C MET A 108 -7.94 19.31 4.36
N LYS A 109 -9.26 19.45 4.37
CA LYS A 109 -9.98 20.00 5.51
C LYS A 109 -10.21 18.89 6.52
N ILE A 110 -9.85 19.15 7.78
CA ILE A 110 -10.03 18.21 8.88
C ILE A 110 -11.05 18.80 9.85
N GLN A 111 -12.09 18.03 10.17
CA GLN A 111 -13.13 18.42 11.13
C GLN A 111 -13.25 17.40 12.24
N LEU A 112 -13.44 17.83 13.49
CA LEU A 112 -13.73 16.92 14.60
C LEU A 112 -15.08 16.21 14.35
N ARG A 113 -15.12 14.89 14.54
CA ARG A 113 -16.38 14.15 14.54
C ARG A 113 -17.13 14.44 15.84
N LYS A 114 -18.44 14.66 15.73
CA LYS A 114 -19.35 14.76 16.88
C LYS A 114 -19.66 13.38 17.41
#